data_AF-A0A950HQ80-F1
#
_entry.id   AF-A0A950HQ80-F1
#
_cell.length_a   1.000
_cell.length_b   1.000
_cell.length_c   1.000
_cell.angle_alpha   90.00
_cell.angle_beta   90.00
_cell.angle_gamma   90.00
#
_symmetry.space_group_name_H-M   'P 1'
#
loop_
_entity.id
_entity.type
_entity.pdbx_description
1 polymer ?
#
loop_
_entity_poly.entity_id
_entity_poly.type
_entity_poly.pdbx_seq_one_letter_code
_entity_poly.pdbx_strand_id
1 'polypeptide(L)'
;MRSTVCMILDELKGAFPAKRNGPFSPLVNGTPRVEPLKTEQAFSDKDDWTKLDPDWLDLVPDGLGSALNFLSVEAICFYIPAYLAADLTGRLGRVDPAFYLVHGFDDMSRDREVRIWPRERLTWTAYGRMRWERLTRQQALVIVHYLEWRVACDGSDVRHGLVEALKYYWYERAAGRSLGAR
;
A
#
# COMPACT_ATOMS: atom_id res chain seq x y z
N MET A 1 17.94 -0.32 23.76
CA MET A 1 17.31 0.63 22.82
C MET A 1 16.67 -0.21 21.71
N ARG A 2 15.35 -0.15 21.48
CA ARG A 2 14.72 -0.91 20.37
C ARG A 2 15.09 -0.24 19.04
N SER A 3 15.31 -1.04 18.00
CA SER A 3 15.56 -0.51 16.64
C SER A 3 14.30 0.20 16.11
N THR A 4 14.47 1.25 15.29
CA THR A 4 13.39 1.94 14.59
C THR A 4 12.46 0.97 13.86
N VAL A 5 13.04 -0.05 13.21
CA VAL A 5 12.28 -1.11 12.53
C VAL A 5 11.34 -1.85 13.50
N CYS A 6 11.81 -2.23 14.69
CA CYS A 6 10.97 -2.92 15.67
C CYS A 6 9.82 -2.04 16.16
N MET A 7 10.03 -0.74 16.30
CA MET A 7 8.98 0.19 16.70
C MET A 7 7.90 0.29 15.63
N ILE A 8 8.27 0.45 14.35
CA ILE A 8 7.30 0.52 13.25
C ILE A 8 6.53 -0.80 13.10
N LEU A 9 7.18 -1.96 13.29
CA LEU A 9 6.50 -3.26 13.29
C LEU A 9 5.46 -3.39 14.41
N ASP A 10 5.77 -2.93 15.62
CA ASP A 10 4.84 -2.92 16.74
C ASP A 10 3.65 -1.98 16.47
N GLU A 11 3.92 -0.81 15.87
CA GLU A 11 2.88 0.15 15.47
C GLU A 11 1.96 -0.39 14.38
N LEU A 12 2.48 -1.09 13.36
CA LEU A 12 1.68 -1.74 12.32
C LEU A 12 0.70 -2.74 12.94
N LYS A 13 1.17 -3.58 13.87
CA LYS A 13 0.33 -4.55 14.59
C LYS A 13 -0.72 -3.89 15.48
N GLY A 14 -0.42 -2.71 16.03
CA GLY A 14 -1.36 -1.96 16.86
C GLY A 14 -2.39 -1.14 16.07
N ALA A 15 -2.05 -0.67 14.87
CA ALA A 15 -2.90 0.21 14.07
C ALA A 15 -3.80 -0.53 13.07
N PHE A 16 -3.39 -1.71 12.60
CA PHE A 16 -4.14 -2.50 11.63
C PHE A 16 -4.77 -3.73 12.29
N PRO A 17 -6.06 -4.01 12.04
CA PRO A 17 -6.68 -5.23 12.55
C PRO A 17 -5.99 -6.44 11.94
N ALA A 18 -5.48 -7.35 12.78
CA ALA A 18 -4.79 -8.55 12.32
C ALA A 18 -5.68 -9.41 11.40
N LYS A 19 -6.96 -9.53 11.75
CA LYS A 19 -7.93 -10.37 11.04
C LYS A 19 -8.97 -9.56 10.29
N ARG A 20 -9.38 -10.04 9.12
CA ARG A 20 -10.46 -9.43 8.32
C ARG A 20 -11.84 -9.75 8.91
N ASN A 21 -12.77 -8.81 8.80
CA ASN A 21 -14.15 -8.96 9.24
C ASN A 21 -15.05 -9.53 8.14
N GLY A 22 -14.73 -10.74 7.67
CA GLY A 22 -15.41 -11.40 6.56
C GLY A 22 -14.70 -11.29 5.21
N PRO A 23 -15.23 -11.91 4.15
CA PRO A 23 -14.64 -11.87 2.81
C PRO A 23 -14.82 -10.48 2.17
N PHE A 24 -13.83 -10.06 1.39
CA PHE A 24 -13.93 -8.87 0.56
C PHE A 24 -14.76 -9.15 -0.70
N SER A 25 -15.72 -8.28 -1.00
CA SER A 25 -16.56 -8.40 -2.20
C SER A 25 -16.63 -7.05 -2.93
N PRO A 26 -15.80 -6.82 -3.97
CA PRO A 26 -14.83 -7.75 -4.54
C PRO A 26 -13.47 -7.77 -3.80
N LEU A 27 -12.73 -8.88 -3.89
CA LEU A 27 -11.34 -9.00 -3.41
C LEU A 27 -10.34 -8.31 -4.35
N VAL A 28 -10.61 -8.35 -5.65
CA VAL A 28 -9.79 -7.73 -6.69
C VAL A 28 -10.59 -6.77 -7.56
N ASN A 29 -9.94 -5.69 -8.00
CA ASN A 29 -10.41 -4.79 -9.02
C ASN A 29 -9.95 -5.27 -10.41
N GLY A 30 -10.68 -4.85 -11.45
CA GLY A 30 -10.31 -5.07 -12.85
C GLY A 30 -11.23 -6.02 -13.60
N THR A 31 -10.94 -6.22 -14.88
CA THR A 31 -11.62 -7.21 -15.72
C THR A 31 -11.11 -8.60 -15.32
N PRO A 32 -11.94 -9.67 -15.33
CA PRO A 32 -11.50 -11.04 -15.08
C PRO A 32 -10.47 -11.49 -16.11
N ARG A 33 -9.20 -11.17 -15.83
CA ARG A 33 -8.00 -11.63 -16.52
C ARG A 33 -7.32 -12.65 -15.62
N VAL A 34 -6.37 -13.40 -16.18
CA VAL A 34 -5.70 -14.50 -15.48
C VAL A 34 -5.06 -14.04 -14.16
N GLU A 35 -4.34 -12.92 -14.14
CA GLU A 35 -3.65 -12.43 -12.93
C GLU A 35 -4.60 -11.94 -11.80
N PRO A 36 -5.64 -11.12 -12.06
CA PRO A 36 -6.66 -10.81 -11.06
C PRO A 36 -7.31 -12.06 -10.46
N LEU A 37 -7.69 -13.04 -11.29
CA LEU A 37 -8.32 -14.28 -10.83
C LEU A 37 -7.36 -15.12 -9.96
N LYS A 38 -6.09 -15.22 -10.34
CA LYS A 38 -5.07 -15.88 -9.52
C LYS A 38 -4.83 -15.14 -8.21
N THR A 39 -4.84 -13.82 -8.22
CA THR A 39 -4.75 -13.00 -6.99
C THR A 39 -5.94 -13.26 -6.09
N GLU A 40 -7.15 -13.26 -6.63
CA GLU A 40 -8.38 -13.54 -5.88
C GLU A 40 -8.32 -14.94 -5.24
N GLN A 41 -7.94 -15.96 -6.02
CA GLN A 41 -7.78 -17.32 -5.50
C GLN A 41 -6.74 -17.40 -4.37
N ALA A 42 -5.57 -16.78 -4.56
CA ALA A 42 -4.45 -16.84 -3.63
C ALA A 42 -4.73 -16.17 -2.28
N PHE A 43 -5.58 -15.14 -2.26
CA PHE A 43 -5.95 -14.40 -1.05
C PHE A 43 -7.31 -14.81 -0.47
N SER A 44 -8.02 -15.76 -1.09
CA SER A 44 -9.38 -16.14 -0.69
C SER A 44 -9.47 -16.66 0.74
N ASP A 45 -8.45 -17.37 1.22
CA ASP A 45 -8.35 -17.99 2.55
C ASP A 45 -7.42 -17.24 3.52
N LYS A 46 -6.89 -16.08 3.12
CA LYS A 46 -5.91 -15.31 3.88
C LYS A 46 -6.59 -14.28 4.79
N ASP A 47 -7.12 -14.74 5.90
CA ASP A 47 -7.91 -13.90 6.80
C ASP A 47 -7.09 -13.12 7.84
N ASP A 48 -5.79 -13.41 7.97
CA ASP A 48 -4.90 -12.86 8.99
C ASP A 48 -3.59 -12.37 8.33
N TRP A 49 -3.44 -11.05 8.19
CA TRP A 49 -2.29 -10.49 7.48
C TRP A 49 -0.98 -10.75 8.21
N THR A 50 -1.02 -10.94 9.53
CA THR A 50 0.18 -11.15 10.37
C THR A 50 0.83 -12.51 10.17
N LYS A 51 0.14 -13.43 9.48
CA LYS A 51 0.60 -14.80 9.20
C LYS A 51 1.06 -15.01 7.75
N LEU A 52 1.04 -13.96 6.93
CA LEU A 52 1.46 -14.07 5.54
C LEU A 52 2.98 -14.22 5.47
N ASP A 53 3.42 -15.21 4.72
CA ASP A 53 4.83 -15.46 4.47
C ASP A 53 5.40 -14.33 3.58
N PRO A 54 6.44 -13.60 4.03
CA PRO A 54 7.11 -12.58 3.24
C PRO A 54 7.56 -13.05 1.86
N ASP A 55 8.09 -14.27 1.75
CA ASP A 55 8.62 -14.77 0.47
C ASP A 55 7.48 -15.05 -0.52
N TRP A 56 6.32 -15.47 0.01
CA TRP A 56 5.09 -15.61 -0.79
C TRP A 56 4.55 -14.25 -1.23
N LEU A 57 4.57 -13.24 -0.35
CA LEU A 57 4.14 -11.87 -0.67
C LEU A 57 4.96 -11.26 -1.82
N ASP A 58 6.26 -11.53 -1.86
CA ASP A 58 7.15 -11.03 -2.93
C ASP A 58 6.88 -11.66 -4.31
N LEU A 59 6.15 -12.78 -4.34
CA LEU A 59 5.94 -13.59 -5.53
C LEU A 59 4.46 -13.70 -5.94
N VAL A 60 3.51 -13.33 -5.10
CA VAL A 60 2.09 -13.52 -5.40
C VAL A 60 1.57 -12.49 -6.43
N PRO A 61 0.74 -12.89 -7.41
CA PRO A 61 0.33 -14.26 -7.73
C PRO A 61 1.36 -15.01 -8.60
N ASP A 62 1.52 -16.32 -8.36
CA ASP A 62 2.19 -17.26 -9.28
C ASP A 62 3.60 -16.83 -9.74
N GLY A 63 4.40 -16.27 -8.83
CA GLY A 63 5.76 -15.82 -9.11
C GLY A 63 5.88 -14.41 -9.72
N LEU A 64 4.78 -13.69 -9.92
CA LEU A 64 4.77 -12.40 -10.61
C LEU A 64 4.99 -11.19 -9.70
N GLY A 65 4.67 -11.29 -8.41
CA GLY A 65 4.75 -10.15 -7.47
C GLY A 65 3.81 -9.00 -7.84
N SER A 66 2.71 -9.27 -8.56
CA SER A 66 1.81 -8.25 -9.10
C SER A 66 0.53 -8.06 -8.29
N ALA A 67 0.35 -8.75 -7.16
CA ALA A 67 -0.91 -8.76 -6.41
C ALA A 67 -1.41 -7.36 -5.99
N LEU A 68 -0.52 -6.47 -5.55
CA LEU A 68 -0.87 -5.09 -5.15
C LEU A 68 -1.49 -4.26 -6.30
N ASN A 69 -1.30 -4.65 -7.56
CA ASN A 69 -1.96 -4.01 -8.70
C ASN A 69 -3.47 -4.31 -8.76
N PHE A 70 -3.88 -5.46 -8.25
CA PHE A 70 -5.23 -6.00 -8.45
C PHE A 70 -6.09 -5.94 -7.20
N LEU A 71 -5.54 -5.92 -5.99
CA LEU A 71 -6.34 -5.85 -4.77
C LEU A 71 -7.32 -4.66 -4.79
N SER A 72 -8.56 -4.93 -4.39
CA SER A 72 -9.58 -3.88 -4.23
C SER A 72 -9.16 -2.86 -3.18
N VAL A 73 -9.83 -1.70 -3.12
CA VAL A 73 -9.51 -0.64 -2.14
C VAL A 73 -9.56 -1.18 -0.71
N GLU A 74 -10.57 -2.01 -0.41
CA GLU A 74 -10.71 -2.59 0.92
C GLU A 74 -9.64 -3.66 1.19
N ALA A 75 -9.37 -4.52 0.21
CA ALA A 75 -8.38 -5.58 0.36
C ALA A 75 -6.95 -5.04 0.48
N ILE A 76 -6.56 -4.03 -0.31
CA ILE A 76 -5.21 -3.45 -0.20
C ILE A 76 -5.02 -2.77 1.16
N CYS A 77 -6.02 -2.05 1.68
CA CYS A 77 -5.92 -1.45 3.02
C CYS A 77 -5.73 -2.50 4.13
N PHE A 78 -6.27 -3.71 3.95
CA PHE A 78 -6.08 -4.82 4.88
C PHE A 78 -4.72 -5.50 4.75
N TYR A 79 -4.23 -5.74 3.52
CA TYR A 79 -2.99 -6.50 3.31
C TYR A 79 -1.72 -5.65 3.25
N ILE A 80 -1.80 -4.34 3.00
CA ILE A 80 -0.63 -3.45 2.96
C ILE A 80 0.29 -3.58 4.18
N PRO A 81 -0.17 -3.68 5.45
CA PRO A 81 0.75 -3.85 6.58
C PRO A 81 1.63 -5.11 6.50
N ALA A 82 1.19 -6.18 5.84
CA ALA A 82 2.02 -7.37 5.65
C ALA A 82 3.21 -7.10 4.71
N TYR A 83 2.98 -6.36 3.62
CA TYR A 83 4.04 -5.95 2.71
C TYR A 83 5.00 -4.98 3.39
N LEU A 84 4.50 -4.01 4.16
CA LEU A 84 5.37 -3.09 4.91
C LEU A 84 6.23 -3.82 5.94
N ALA A 85 5.66 -4.80 6.64
CA ALA A 85 6.40 -5.62 7.59
C ALA A 85 7.47 -6.49 6.91
N ALA A 86 7.16 -7.06 5.75
CA ALA A 86 8.11 -7.82 4.94
C ALA A 86 9.26 -6.92 4.43
N ASP A 87 8.96 -5.71 3.96
CA ASP A 87 9.96 -4.75 3.50
C ASP A 87 10.88 -4.27 4.63
N LEU A 88 10.30 -3.93 5.79
CA LEU A 88 11.03 -3.54 7.00
C LEU A 88 12.01 -4.61 7.49
N THR A 89 11.76 -5.88 7.15
CA THR A 89 12.64 -7.02 7.50
C THR A 89 13.59 -7.41 6.37
N GLY A 90 13.61 -6.66 5.27
CA GLY A 90 14.49 -6.89 4.13
C GLY A 90 14.17 -8.17 3.35
N ARG A 91 12.91 -8.61 3.38
CA ARG A 91 12.47 -9.89 2.78
C ARG A 91 11.79 -9.74 1.42
N LEU A 92 11.55 -8.52 0.96
CA LEU A 92 11.05 -8.26 -0.39
C LEU A 92 12.22 -7.98 -1.34
N GLY A 93 12.23 -8.64 -2.49
CA GLY A 93 13.23 -8.43 -3.54
C GLY A 93 12.63 -7.97 -4.87
N ARG A 94 11.33 -8.16 -5.09
CA ARG A 94 10.60 -7.81 -6.32
C ARG A 94 9.52 -6.77 -6.09
N VAL A 95 8.75 -6.92 -5.02
CA VAL A 95 7.64 -6.02 -4.71
C VAL A 95 8.15 -4.84 -3.90
N ASP A 96 7.96 -3.63 -4.40
CA ASP A 96 8.22 -2.42 -3.62
C ASP A 96 6.90 -1.81 -3.12
N PRO A 97 6.50 -2.03 -1.85
CA PRO A 97 5.27 -1.43 -1.32
C PRO A 97 5.34 0.10 -1.23
N ALA A 98 6.54 0.71 -1.17
CA ALA A 98 6.66 2.17 -1.19
C ALA A 98 6.19 2.77 -2.51
N PHE A 99 6.48 2.11 -3.65
CA PHE A 99 5.98 2.54 -4.96
C PHE A 99 4.46 2.75 -4.94
N TYR A 100 3.70 1.82 -4.36
CA TYR A 100 2.23 1.91 -4.31
C TYR A 100 1.70 3.03 -3.41
N LEU A 101 2.46 3.39 -2.38
CA LEU A 101 2.14 4.47 -1.46
C LEU A 101 2.53 5.85 -2.00
N VAL A 102 3.50 5.92 -2.91
CA VAL A 102 4.06 7.16 -3.48
C VAL A 102 3.44 7.51 -4.82
N HIS A 103 3.23 6.51 -5.67
CA HIS A 103 2.76 6.71 -7.04
C HIS A 103 1.38 7.38 -7.06
N GLY A 104 1.29 8.48 -7.80
CA GLY A 104 0.13 9.38 -7.82
C GLY A 104 0.22 10.55 -6.84
N PHE A 105 1.22 10.62 -5.98
CA PHE A 105 1.46 11.75 -5.08
C PHE A 105 2.81 12.44 -5.26
N ASP A 106 3.69 11.88 -6.10
CA ASP A 106 4.92 12.53 -6.56
C ASP A 106 4.65 13.48 -7.75
N ASP A 107 5.57 14.41 -7.99
CA ASP A 107 5.52 15.37 -9.09
C ASP A 107 5.54 14.72 -10.48
N MET A 108 6.13 13.52 -10.60
CA MET A 108 6.25 12.79 -11.86
C MET A 108 4.94 12.15 -12.34
N SER A 109 4.06 11.76 -11.41
CA SER A 109 2.87 10.95 -11.71
C SER A 109 1.55 11.63 -11.34
N ARG A 110 1.52 12.53 -10.35
CA ARG A 110 0.27 13.09 -9.77
C ARG A 110 -0.71 13.67 -10.80
N ASP A 111 -0.19 14.36 -11.81
CA ASP A 111 -0.98 15.10 -12.81
C ASP A 111 -1.23 14.28 -14.09
N ARG A 112 -0.68 13.06 -14.17
CA ARG A 112 -0.88 12.19 -15.35
C ARG A 112 -2.25 11.53 -15.31
N GLU A 113 -2.94 11.59 -16.44
CA GLU A 113 -4.19 10.86 -16.64
C GLU A 113 -3.94 9.35 -16.74
N VAL A 114 -4.84 8.59 -16.15
CA VAL A 114 -4.90 7.13 -16.20
C VAL A 114 -6.33 6.70 -16.50
N ARG A 115 -6.46 5.58 -17.21
CA ARG A 115 -7.75 4.92 -17.40
C ARG A 115 -7.83 3.71 -16.49
N ILE A 116 -8.67 3.80 -15.46
CA ILE A 116 -8.89 2.71 -14.53
C ILE A 116 -10.21 2.05 -14.87
N TRP A 117 -10.23 0.72 -14.91
CA TRP A 117 -11.45 -0.05 -15.12
C TRP A 117 -12.46 0.25 -13.99
N PRO A 118 -13.75 0.58 -14.27
CA PRO A 118 -14.47 0.43 -15.54
C PRO A 118 -14.47 1.66 -16.50
N ARG A 119 -13.30 2.23 -16.78
CA ARG A 119 -12.97 3.24 -17.81
C ARG A 119 -13.18 4.70 -17.43
N GLU A 120 -13.18 5.02 -16.15
CA GLU A 120 -13.13 6.41 -15.72
C GLU A 120 -11.74 6.99 -16.02
N ARG A 121 -11.71 8.14 -16.68
CA ARG A 121 -10.49 8.94 -16.79
C ARG A 121 -10.30 9.66 -15.46
N LEU A 122 -9.22 9.32 -14.78
CA LEU A 122 -8.84 9.90 -13.50
C LEU A 122 -7.38 10.33 -13.62
N THR A 123 -6.94 11.22 -12.73
CA THR A 123 -5.50 11.39 -12.51
C THR A 123 -4.99 10.27 -11.59
N TRP A 124 -3.69 9.98 -11.63
CA TRP A 124 -3.11 9.09 -10.62
C TRP A 124 -3.33 9.59 -9.20
N THR A 125 -3.37 10.91 -8.99
CA THR A 125 -3.75 11.48 -7.68
C THR A 125 -5.13 11.03 -7.24
N ALA A 126 -6.15 11.14 -8.11
CA ALA A 126 -7.50 10.76 -7.77
C ALA A 126 -7.59 9.26 -7.47
N TYR A 127 -6.89 8.43 -8.23
CA TYR A 127 -6.80 7.00 -7.97
C TYR A 127 -6.10 6.68 -6.64
N GLY A 128 -4.94 7.27 -6.38
CA GLY A 128 -4.22 7.11 -5.12
C GLY A 128 -5.09 7.49 -3.92
N ARG A 129 -5.81 8.62 -4.00
CA ARG A 129 -6.76 9.03 -2.96
C ARG A 129 -7.82 7.96 -2.72
N MET A 130 -8.47 7.47 -3.78
CA MET A 130 -9.47 6.41 -3.69
C MET A 130 -8.91 5.13 -3.05
N ARG A 131 -7.65 4.76 -3.31
CA ARG A 131 -7.03 3.56 -2.71
C ARG A 131 -6.81 3.70 -1.21
N TRP A 132 -6.43 4.89 -0.74
CA TRP A 132 -5.92 5.10 0.61
C TRP A 132 -6.86 5.87 1.53
N GLU A 133 -7.97 6.41 1.02
CA GLU A 133 -8.93 7.21 1.79
C GLU A 133 -9.56 6.47 2.97
N ARG A 134 -9.69 5.13 2.89
CA ARG A 134 -10.31 4.30 3.93
C ARG A 134 -9.43 4.09 5.16
N LEU A 135 -8.13 4.36 5.07
CA LEU A 135 -7.21 4.19 6.19
C LEU A 135 -7.58 5.12 7.34
N THR A 136 -7.47 4.69 8.59
CA THR A 136 -7.68 5.60 9.71
C THR A 136 -6.53 6.62 9.80
N ARG A 137 -6.72 7.69 10.58
CA ARG A 137 -5.62 8.63 10.89
C ARG A 137 -4.41 7.90 11.49
N GLN A 138 -4.66 6.94 12.39
CA GLN A 138 -3.61 6.15 13.02
C GLN A 138 -2.88 5.26 12.01
N GLN A 139 -3.60 4.60 11.10
CA GLN A 139 -2.99 3.79 10.04
C GLN A 139 -2.12 4.63 9.09
N ALA A 140 -2.60 5.83 8.72
CA ALA A 140 -1.83 6.76 7.92
C ALA A 140 -0.56 7.25 8.64
N LEU A 141 -0.61 7.48 9.95
CA LEU A 141 0.57 7.86 10.75
C LEU A 141 1.65 6.77 10.74
N VAL A 142 1.26 5.49 10.87
CA VAL A 142 2.23 4.39 10.81
C VAL A 142 2.86 4.28 9.42
N ILE A 143 2.08 4.53 8.36
CA ILE A 143 2.62 4.61 6.99
C ILE A 143 3.62 5.77 6.85
N VAL A 144 3.37 6.93 7.47
CA VAL A 144 4.33 8.03 7.50
C VAL A 144 5.65 7.58 8.11
N HIS A 145 5.63 6.93 9.29
CA HIS A 145 6.86 6.45 9.94
C HIS A 145 7.61 5.43 9.06
N TYR A 146 6.89 4.55 8.37
CA TYR A 146 7.49 3.64 7.38
C TYR A 146 8.15 4.40 6.22
N LEU A 147 7.49 5.39 5.64
CA LEU A 147 8.03 6.17 4.51
C LEU A 147 9.22 7.04 4.94
N GLU A 148 9.20 7.60 6.15
CA GLU A 148 10.34 8.33 6.73
C GLU A 148 11.54 7.40 6.96
N TRP A 149 11.30 6.16 7.40
CA TRP A 149 12.34 5.14 7.49
C TRP A 149 12.91 4.83 6.10
N ARG A 150 12.07 4.66 5.06
CA ARG A 150 12.53 4.50 3.67
C ARG A 150 13.36 5.69 3.20
N VAL A 151 12.95 6.93 3.50
CA VAL A 151 13.74 8.14 3.17
C VAL A 151 15.13 8.13 3.82
N ALA A 152 15.27 7.55 5.01
CA ALA A 152 16.55 7.44 5.71
C ALA A 152 17.44 6.31 5.16
N CYS A 153 16.85 5.28 4.54
CA CYS A 153 17.56 4.10 4.03
C CYS A 153 17.85 4.17 2.52
N ASP A 154 16.97 4.78 1.73
CA ASP A 154 17.03 4.76 0.28
C ASP A 154 18.00 5.80 -0.31
N GLY A 155 18.50 5.51 -1.52
CA GLY A 155 19.34 6.44 -2.28
C GLY A 155 18.61 7.72 -2.70
N SER A 156 19.37 8.74 -3.11
CA SER A 156 18.86 10.10 -3.40
C SER A 156 17.69 10.15 -4.38
N ASP A 157 17.69 9.31 -5.40
CA ASP A 157 16.68 9.37 -6.49
C ASP A 157 15.32 8.82 -6.04
N VAL A 158 15.33 7.71 -5.28
CA VAL A 158 14.11 7.12 -4.69
C VAL A 158 13.54 8.03 -3.60
N ARG A 159 14.44 8.69 -2.86
CA ARG A 159 14.09 9.62 -1.79
C ARG A 159 13.26 10.82 -2.26
N HIS A 160 13.44 11.33 -3.48
CA HIS A 160 12.67 12.50 -3.95
C HIS A 160 11.17 12.23 -3.99
N GLY A 161 10.75 11.13 -4.64
CA GLY A 161 9.33 10.76 -4.74
C GLY A 161 8.70 10.50 -3.36
N LEU A 162 9.44 9.85 -2.47
CA LEU A 162 9.01 9.62 -1.08
C LEU A 162 8.73 10.94 -0.34
N VAL A 163 9.66 11.90 -0.40
CA VAL A 163 9.53 13.20 0.27
C VAL A 163 8.36 14.01 -0.28
N GLU A 164 8.17 14.01 -1.60
CA GLU A 164 7.04 14.70 -2.23
C GLU A 164 5.70 14.07 -1.84
N ALA A 165 5.58 12.74 -1.89
CA ALA A 165 4.35 12.06 -1.47
C ALA A 165 4.04 12.25 0.02
N LEU A 166 5.07 12.23 0.88
CA LEU A 166 4.95 12.54 2.31
C LEU A 166 4.33 13.92 2.52
N LYS A 167 4.89 14.94 1.86
CA LYS A 167 4.45 16.33 1.95
C LYS A 167 3.07 16.56 1.35
N TYR A 168 2.79 15.98 0.19
CA TYR A 168 1.59 16.26 -0.58
C TYR A 168 0.34 15.53 -0.03
N TYR A 169 0.52 14.32 0.49
CA TYR A 169 -0.61 13.47 0.90
C TYR A 169 -0.49 12.94 2.33
N TRP A 170 0.60 12.24 2.66
CA TRP A 170 0.63 11.41 3.88
C TRP A 170 0.66 12.22 5.18
N TYR A 171 1.43 13.31 5.28
CA TYR A 171 1.43 14.14 6.49
C TYR A 171 0.06 14.77 6.77
N GLU A 172 -0.62 15.27 5.73
CA GLU A 172 -1.98 15.81 5.87
C GLU A 172 -2.97 14.72 6.30
N ARG A 173 -2.85 13.52 5.72
CA ARG A 173 -3.69 12.38 6.06
C ARG A 173 -3.49 11.91 7.50
N ALA A 174 -2.25 11.90 7.98
CA ALA A 174 -1.89 11.57 9.36
C ALA A 174 -2.26 12.69 10.35
N ALA A 175 -2.33 13.95 9.92
CA ALA A 175 -2.84 15.06 10.72
C ALA A 175 -4.37 15.06 10.86
N GLY A 176 -5.08 14.26 10.05
CA GLY A 176 -6.55 14.24 10.02
C GLY A 176 -7.16 15.45 9.31
N ARG A 177 -6.36 16.17 8.52
CA ARG A 177 -6.86 17.25 7.67
C ARG A 177 -7.45 16.64 6.41
N SER A 178 -8.74 16.85 6.19
CA SER A 178 -9.36 16.52 4.91
C SER A 178 -8.69 17.35 3.83
N LEU A 179 -8.05 16.68 2.87
CA LEU A 179 -7.51 17.33 1.68
C LEU A 179 -8.72 17.83 0.88
N GLY A 180 -9.09 19.08 1.12
CA GLY A 180 -10.12 19.77 0.36
C GLY A 180 -9.77 19.70 -1.12
N ALA A 181 -10.73 19.24 -1.92
CA ALA A 181 -10.64 19.27 -3.37
C ALA A 181 -10.25 20.69 -3.80
N ARG A 182 -9.04 20.83 -4.33
CA ARG A 182 -8.64 21.96 -5.16
C ARG A 182 -8.40 21.43 -6.55
#